data_AF-A0A9D2TFD3-F1
#
_entry.id   AF-A0A9D2TFD3-F1
#
_cell.length_a   1.000
_cell.length_b   1.000
_cell.length_c   1.000
_cell.angle_alpha   90.00
_cell.angle_beta   90.00
_cell.angle_gamma   90.00
#
_symmetry.space_group_name_H-M   'P 1'
#
loop_
_entity.id
_entity.type
_entity.pdbx_description
1 polymer ?
#
loop_
_entity_poly.entity_id
_entity_poly.type
_entity_poly.pdbx_seq_one_letter_code
_entity_poly.pdbx_strand_id
1 'polypeptide(L)'
;MPNITEHIRYVGVNDHQVDLFEGQYVVPNGMSYNSYAILDDKIAVMDTVDIHFTHEWLDNVANALNGRKPDYLVVQHMEPDHAANIQNFVNTYPEVKIVATEKAFAMMSHFFDMDIESRKVVAENGGSLSLGSHTLNFVYAPMVHWPEVMVTYESSEKVLFSADGFGKFGALDVEEDWDDEARRYYIGIVGKYGPQVQSLLKAAAGLDISMICPLHGPVLKDNLGHYLEKYKIWSSYAVESEGIMIAYTSVYGHTRQAVELLAEKLRSKGCPKVVVCDLAREDMAKAVENAFRYGKLVLATTTYNAGIFPFMRDFIEHLTERNYQSRTIGLIENGSWAPLAAKVMKEMFSKSKNITWLNTTVHIMSALKADTRDQLESMAEELCREYIAQSPEAANKNDLTALFRIGYGLYVVTSSDGKRDNGLIVNTVTQVSDNPNRVAVNINKANYSHHVIKQTGIMNVNCLSVEAPFSVFENFGFQSGRTADKFAGWTEVRSDNGLRILPKYINAVISLKVEQYVDLGSHGMFICSVTEARVMSDKDTMTYTYYQNNVKPKPQTEGKKGFVCKICGYIYEGDVLPDDFICPLCKHGAADFEPIQ
;
A
#
# COMPACT_ATOMS: atom_id res chain seq x y z
N MET A 1 37.18 -16.19 -18.96
CA MET A 1 35.90 -15.87 -18.27
C MET A 1 36.09 -15.97 -16.78
N PRO A 2 35.47 -15.10 -15.97
CA PRO A 2 35.52 -15.24 -14.52
C PRO A 2 34.81 -16.52 -14.09
N ASN A 3 35.44 -17.28 -13.19
CA ASN A 3 34.78 -18.37 -12.47
C ASN A 3 33.76 -17.75 -11.51
N ILE A 4 32.52 -18.23 -11.53
CA ILE A 4 31.49 -17.80 -10.57
C ILE A 4 31.75 -18.47 -9.21
N THR A 5 31.99 -19.78 -9.27
CA THR A 5 32.38 -20.63 -8.13
C THR A 5 33.47 -21.62 -8.58
N GLU A 6 33.78 -22.65 -7.78
CA GLU A 6 34.75 -23.67 -8.17
C GLU A 6 34.26 -24.46 -9.39
N HIS A 7 32.97 -24.79 -9.44
CA HIS A 7 32.38 -25.64 -10.48
C HIS A 7 31.48 -24.90 -11.49
N ILE A 8 31.09 -23.66 -11.20
CA ILE A 8 30.20 -22.88 -12.06
C ILE A 8 31.01 -21.84 -12.85
N ARG A 9 30.79 -21.79 -14.15
CA ARG A 9 31.43 -20.87 -15.10
C ARG A 9 30.39 -19.97 -15.74
N TYR A 10 30.74 -18.70 -15.90
CA TYR A 10 29.98 -17.79 -16.76
C TYR A 10 30.37 -18.02 -18.23
N VAL A 11 29.37 -18.23 -19.08
CA VAL A 11 29.53 -18.45 -20.53
C VAL A 11 28.65 -17.52 -21.37
N GLY A 12 27.99 -16.53 -20.75
CA GLY A 12 27.17 -15.53 -21.43
C GLY A 12 27.96 -14.48 -22.20
N VAL A 13 27.27 -13.40 -22.59
CA VAL A 13 27.79 -12.34 -23.48
C VAL A 13 27.27 -10.95 -23.08
N ASN A 14 27.96 -9.91 -23.55
CA ASN A 14 27.50 -8.52 -23.46
C ASN A 14 27.06 -8.03 -24.85
N ASP A 15 25.91 -7.37 -24.90
CA ASP A 15 25.38 -6.70 -26.08
C ASP A 15 25.48 -5.18 -25.93
N HIS A 16 26.39 -4.58 -26.70
CA HIS A 16 26.55 -3.13 -26.83
C HIS A 16 25.94 -2.57 -28.12
N GLN A 17 25.33 -3.43 -28.95
CA GLN A 17 24.70 -3.05 -30.21
C GLN A 17 23.21 -2.75 -30.04
N VAL A 18 22.57 -3.34 -29.02
CA VAL A 18 21.18 -3.04 -28.67
C VAL A 18 21.00 -1.59 -28.21
N ASP A 19 20.09 -0.86 -28.86
CA ASP A 19 19.67 0.48 -28.46
C ASP A 19 18.34 0.45 -27.66
N LEU A 20 17.46 -0.50 -28.00
CA LEU A 20 16.18 -0.77 -27.35
C LEU A 20 16.04 -2.25 -26.98
N PHE A 21 16.04 -2.57 -25.68
CA PHE A 21 15.67 -3.90 -25.20
C PHE A 21 14.16 -4.12 -25.32
N GLU A 22 13.75 -5.30 -25.80
CA GLU A 22 12.37 -5.64 -26.22
C GLU A 22 11.75 -4.65 -27.24
N GLY A 23 12.58 -3.83 -27.89
CA GLY A 23 12.11 -2.76 -28.77
C GLY A 23 11.43 -1.59 -28.03
N GLN A 24 11.54 -1.49 -26.70
CA GLN A 24 10.89 -0.46 -25.89
C GLN A 24 11.81 0.24 -24.88
N TYR A 25 12.75 -0.46 -24.25
CA TYR A 25 13.55 0.09 -23.15
C TYR A 25 14.91 0.59 -23.64
N VAL A 26 15.16 1.88 -23.50
CA VAL A 26 16.46 2.48 -23.87
C VAL A 26 17.56 1.95 -22.96
N VAL A 27 18.59 1.33 -23.53
CA VAL A 27 19.68 0.67 -22.76
C VAL A 27 21.04 1.21 -23.18
N PRO A 28 21.40 2.45 -22.77
CA PRO A 28 22.61 3.12 -23.27
C PRO A 28 23.91 2.45 -22.83
N ASN A 29 23.85 1.62 -21.77
CA ASN A 29 24.96 0.84 -21.24
C ASN A 29 24.92 -0.62 -21.73
N GLY A 30 24.14 -0.90 -22.78
CA GLY A 30 23.98 -2.24 -23.34
C GLY A 30 23.14 -3.18 -22.47
N MET A 31 23.23 -4.47 -22.76
CA MET A 31 22.61 -5.57 -22.04
C MET A 31 23.60 -6.70 -21.82
N SER A 32 23.32 -7.56 -20.84
CA SER A 32 23.99 -8.86 -20.77
C SER A 32 22.98 -9.98 -20.98
N TYR A 33 23.38 -11.01 -21.73
CA TYR A 33 22.64 -12.27 -21.87
C TYR A 33 23.45 -13.33 -21.16
N ASN A 34 23.08 -13.62 -19.92
CA ASN A 34 23.84 -14.50 -19.07
C ASN A 34 23.48 -15.96 -19.32
N SER A 35 24.51 -16.79 -19.40
CA SER A 35 24.39 -18.24 -19.47
C SER A 35 25.51 -18.83 -18.60
N TYR A 36 25.27 -20.00 -18.02
CA TYR A 36 26.15 -20.61 -17.03
C TYR A 36 26.43 -22.08 -17.37
N ALA A 37 27.63 -22.58 -17.05
CA ALA A 37 27.99 -23.99 -17.16
C ALA A 37 28.38 -24.55 -15.80
N ILE A 38 27.75 -25.66 -15.40
CA ILE A 38 28.01 -26.38 -14.15
C ILE A 38 28.83 -27.63 -14.48
N LEU A 39 30.07 -27.66 -13.99
CA LEU A 39 31.05 -28.69 -14.29
C LEU A 39 31.14 -29.74 -13.17
N ASP A 40 30.50 -30.88 -13.40
CA ASP A 40 30.47 -32.03 -12.46
C ASP A 40 30.70 -33.34 -13.23
N ASP A 41 30.36 -34.50 -12.67
CA ASP A 41 30.37 -35.79 -13.38
C ASP A 41 29.53 -35.71 -14.68
N LYS A 42 28.33 -35.14 -14.56
CA LYS A 42 27.48 -34.70 -15.68
C LYS A 42 27.51 -33.18 -15.77
N ILE A 43 27.52 -32.66 -16.99
CA ILE A 43 27.62 -31.21 -17.22
C ILE A 43 26.26 -30.65 -17.63
N ALA A 44 25.85 -29.55 -16.99
CA ALA A 44 24.67 -28.78 -17.36
C ALA A 44 25.07 -27.39 -17.87
N VAL A 45 24.49 -26.98 -19.01
CA VAL A 45 24.49 -25.58 -19.48
C VAL A 45 23.12 -24.99 -19.17
N MET A 46 23.10 -23.80 -18.57
CA MET A 46 21.92 -23.08 -18.12
C MET A 46 21.58 -21.98 -19.13
N ASP A 47 20.43 -22.12 -19.76
CA ASP A 47 19.88 -21.24 -20.79
C ASP A 47 20.87 -20.94 -21.94
N THR A 48 20.39 -20.23 -22.94
CA THR A 48 21.19 -19.78 -24.08
C THR A 48 21.21 -18.24 -24.12
N VAL A 49 21.56 -17.66 -25.26
CA VAL A 49 21.61 -16.20 -25.44
C VAL A 49 20.91 -15.81 -26.74
N ASP A 50 20.73 -14.52 -26.95
CA ASP A 50 20.19 -13.94 -28.17
C ASP A 50 20.91 -14.47 -29.43
N ILE A 51 20.15 -14.62 -30.51
CA ILE A 51 20.63 -15.23 -31.75
C ILE A 51 21.85 -14.52 -32.35
N HIS A 52 21.99 -13.21 -32.14
CA HIS A 52 23.13 -12.44 -32.67
C HIS A 52 24.46 -12.87 -32.05
N PHE A 53 24.44 -13.50 -30.88
CA PHE A 53 25.63 -13.92 -30.14
C PHE A 53 25.89 -15.43 -30.20
N THR A 54 25.24 -16.14 -31.13
CA THR A 54 25.37 -17.60 -31.33
C THR A 54 26.82 -18.10 -31.25
N HIS A 55 27.71 -17.51 -32.05
CA HIS A 55 29.08 -17.98 -32.18
C HIS A 55 29.93 -17.69 -30.93
N GLU A 56 29.84 -16.46 -30.40
CA GLU A 56 30.57 -16.07 -29.20
C GLU A 56 30.16 -16.93 -28.00
N TRP A 57 28.85 -17.15 -27.82
CA TRP A 57 28.35 -18.00 -26.73
C TRP A 57 28.77 -19.47 -26.89
N LEU A 58 28.70 -20.05 -28.10
CA LEU A 58 29.17 -21.42 -28.33
C LEU A 58 30.68 -21.56 -28.10
N ASP A 59 31.48 -20.56 -28.47
CA ASP A 59 32.91 -20.53 -28.17
C ASP A 59 33.15 -20.45 -26.65
N ASN A 60 32.35 -19.65 -25.93
CA ASN A 60 32.42 -19.54 -24.48
C ASN A 60 32.08 -20.87 -23.79
N VAL A 61 31.02 -21.53 -24.24
CA VAL A 61 30.66 -22.89 -23.80
C VAL A 61 31.79 -23.86 -24.08
N ALA A 62 32.28 -23.95 -25.32
CA ALA A 62 33.34 -24.89 -25.69
C ALA A 62 34.61 -24.71 -24.86
N ASN A 63 34.98 -23.46 -24.58
CA ASN A 63 36.10 -23.10 -23.72
C ASN A 63 35.87 -23.57 -22.26
N ALA A 64 34.67 -23.36 -21.71
CA ALA A 64 34.33 -23.81 -20.36
C ALA A 64 34.30 -25.34 -20.23
N LEU A 65 33.87 -26.04 -21.28
CA LEU A 65 33.82 -27.50 -21.32
C LEU A 65 35.19 -28.17 -21.47
N ASN A 66 36.19 -27.46 -22.02
CA ASN A 66 37.56 -27.94 -22.20
C ASN A 66 37.63 -29.36 -22.81
N GLY A 67 36.90 -29.57 -23.90
CA GLY A 67 36.84 -30.84 -24.64
C GLY A 67 35.87 -31.88 -24.09
N ARG A 68 35.23 -31.64 -22.93
CA ARG A 68 34.10 -32.45 -22.46
C ARG A 68 32.83 -32.13 -23.25
N LYS A 69 31.84 -33.00 -23.18
CA LYS A 69 30.51 -32.79 -23.79
C LYS A 69 29.48 -32.48 -22.68
N PRO A 70 28.49 -31.60 -22.95
CA PRO A 70 27.40 -31.35 -22.00
C PRO A 70 26.39 -32.49 -22.02
N ASP A 71 25.85 -32.84 -20.85
CA ASP A 71 24.79 -33.84 -20.69
C ASP A 71 23.41 -33.20 -20.76
N TYR A 72 23.28 -31.97 -20.23
CA TYR A 72 22.02 -31.25 -20.13
C TYR A 72 22.12 -29.81 -20.64
N LEU A 73 21.08 -29.36 -21.34
CA LEU A 73 20.71 -27.95 -21.50
C LEU A 73 19.48 -27.71 -20.62
N VAL A 74 19.62 -26.93 -19.56
CA VAL A 74 18.51 -26.53 -18.70
C VAL A 74 17.92 -25.24 -19.24
N VAL A 75 16.65 -25.25 -19.62
CA VAL A 75 15.93 -24.10 -20.18
C VAL A 75 14.90 -23.62 -19.15
N GLN A 76 15.21 -22.51 -18.50
CA GLN A 76 14.40 -21.88 -17.47
C GLN A 76 13.33 -20.97 -18.06
N HIS A 77 13.63 -20.36 -19.21
CA HIS A 77 12.78 -19.38 -19.87
C HIS A 77 12.88 -19.50 -21.40
N MET A 78 11.75 -19.37 -22.10
CA MET A 78 11.66 -19.51 -23.56
C MET A 78 11.72 -18.17 -24.31
N GLU A 79 11.93 -17.04 -23.64
CA GLU A 79 12.08 -15.76 -24.35
C GLU A 79 13.33 -15.78 -25.24
N PRO A 80 13.26 -15.30 -26.50
CA PRO A 80 14.31 -15.55 -27.49
C PRO A 80 15.70 -15.03 -27.12
N ASP A 81 15.81 -13.98 -26.32
CA ASP A 81 17.09 -13.44 -25.84
C ASP A 81 17.83 -14.41 -24.89
N HIS A 82 17.16 -15.47 -24.42
CA HIS A 82 17.74 -16.57 -23.66
C HIS A 82 17.53 -17.95 -24.29
N ALA A 83 16.69 -18.07 -25.32
CA ALA A 83 16.29 -19.36 -25.86
C ALA A 83 16.59 -19.55 -27.36
N ALA A 84 16.93 -18.50 -28.10
CA ALA A 84 17.05 -18.56 -29.56
C ALA A 84 18.11 -19.56 -30.06
N ASN A 85 19.08 -19.89 -29.21
CA ASN A 85 20.21 -20.75 -29.55
C ASN A 85 20.02 -22.23 -29.18
N ILE A 86 18.85 -22.63 -28.66
CA ILE A 86 18.58 -24.04 -28.28
C ILE A 86 18.84 -24.99 -29.46
N GLN A 87 18.31 -24.68 -30.65
CA GLN A 87 18.52 -25.50 -31.84
C GLN A 87 19.99 -25.59 -32.25
N ASN A 88 20.72 -24.46 -32.24
CA ASN A 88 22.14 -24.40 -32.58
C ASN A 88 22.98 -25.21 -31.60
N PHE A 89 22.65 -25.14 -30.31
CA PHE A 89 23.30 -25.92 -29.26
C PHE A 89 23.07 -27.42 -29.44
N VAL A 90 21.84 -27.85 -29.71
CA VAL A 90 21.51 -29.26 -29.99
C VAL A 90 22.21 -29.77 -31.24
N ASN A 91 22.32 -28.95 -32.29
CA ASN A 91 23.06 -29.31 -33.51
C ASN A 91 24.56 -29.48 -33.23
N THR A 92 25.11 -28.67 -32.32
CA THR A 92 26.53 -28.72 -31.90
C THR A 92 26.82 -29.90 -30.97
N TYR A 93 25.87 -30.22 -30.08
CA TYR A 93 25.97 -31.31 -29.10
C TYR A 93 24.80 -32.30 -29.25
N PRO A 94 24.80 -33.18 -30.28
CA PRO A 94 23.64 -34.01 -30.63
C PRO A 94 23.20 -35.03 -29.58
N GLU A 95 24.01 -35.30 -28.56
CA GLU A 95 23.71 -36.24 -27.48
C GLU A 95 23.02 -35.57 -26.27
N VAL A 96 22.94 -34.24 -26.25
CA VAL A 96 22.43 -33.49 -25.10
C VAL A 96 20.94 -33.74 -24.86
N LYS A 97 20.55 -33.81 -23.59
CA LYS A 97 19.16 -33.79 -23.13
C LYS A 97 18.75 -32.36 -22.77
N ILE A 98 17.47 -32.05 -22.94
CA ILE A 98 16.90 -30.74 -22.60
C ILE A 98 16.08 -30.91 -21.33
N VAL A 99 16.34 -30.08 -20.33
CA VAL A 99 15.63 -30.05 -19.05
C VAL A 99 14.79 -28.78 -18.98
N ALA A 100 13.47 -28.92 -18.99
CA ALA A 100 12.57 -27.77 -18.97
C ALA A 100 11.19 -28.16 -18.42
N THR A 101 10.33 -27.16 -18.19
CA THR A 101 8.93 -27.45 -17.81
C THR A 101 8.14 -28.02 -18.99
N GLU A 102 7.05 -28.74 -18.74
CA GLU A 102 6.13 -29.21 -19.79
C GLU A 102 5.64 -28.06 -20.69
N LYS A 103 5.38 -26.89 -20.09
CA LYS A 103 4.93 -25.72 -20.84
C LYS A 103 6.05 -25.14 -21.71
N ALA A 104 7.29 -25.15 -21.23
CA ALA A 104 8.44 -24.73 -22.02
C ALA A 104 8.63 -25.66 -23.23
N PHE A 105 8.48 -26.98 -23.08
CA PHE A 105 8.52 -27.90 -24.23
C PHE A 105 7.42 -27.64 -25.26
N ALA A 106 6.20 -27.35 -24.80
CA ALA A 106 5.11 -26.99 -25.69
C ALA A 106 5.37 -25.68 -26.45
N MET A 107 6.05 -24.72 -25.85
CA MET A 107 6.47 -23.48 -26.52
C MET A 107 7.65 -23.72 -27.46
N MET A 108 8.61 -24.54 -27.05
CA MET A 108 9.80 -24.90 -27.81
C MET A 108 9.45 -25.53 -29.16
N SER A 109 8.41 -26.35 -29.24
CA SER A 109 7.95 -26.94 -30.51
C SER A 109 7.32 -25.93 -31.47
N HIS A 110 6.94 -24.75 -31.00
CA HIS A 110 6.50 -23.65 -31.86
C HIS A 110 7.67 -22.83 -32.41
N PHE A 111 8.77 -22.75 -31.66
CA PHE A 111 9.96 -21.98 -32.06
C PHE A 111 10.91 -22.77 -32.97
N PHE A 112 11.02 -24.09 -32.77
CA PHE A 112 12.07 -24.90 -33.39
C PHE A 112 11.53 -26.16 -34.06
N ASP A 113 12.14 -26.53 -35.19
CA ASP A 113 11.90 -27.77 -35.91
C ASP A 113 13.00 -28.79 -35.55
N MET A 114 12.94 -29.32 -34.33
CA MET A 114 13.82 -30.41 -33.85
C MET A 114 13.06 -31.53 -33.15
N ASP A 115 13.70 -32.69 -33.10
CA ASP A 115 13.27 -33.81 -32.27
C ASP A 115 13.46 -33.49 -30.77
N ILE A 116 12.42 -32.87 -30.19
CA ILE A 116 12.33 -32.55 -28.77
C ILE A 116 12.08 -33.83 -27.95
N GLU A 117 11.21 -34.73 -28.44
CA GLU A 117 10.70 -35.85 -27.64
C GLU A 117 11.81 -36.81 -27.23
N SER A 118 12.77 -37.10 -28.12
CA SER A 118 13.91 -37.97 -27.76
C SER A 118 14.90 -37.33 -26.78
N ARG A 119 14.80 -36.01 -26.56
CA ARG A 119 15.73 -35.20 -25.73
C ARG A 119 15.12 -34.76 -24.41
N LYS A 120 13.80 -34.87 -24.28
CA LYS A 120 13.00 -34.31 -23.20
C LYS A 120 13.35 -34.91 -21.84
N VAL A 121 13.61 -34.04 -20.87
CA VAL A 121 13.65 -34.32 -19.43
C VAL A 121 12.75 -33.28 -18.75
N VAL A 122 11.64 -33.73 -18.18
CA VAL A 122 10.68 -32.82 -17.55
C VAL A 122 11.18 -32.40 -16.19
N ALA A 123 11.39 -31.11 -16.00
CA ALA A 123 11.60 -30.52 -14.68
C ALA A 123 10.25 -30.41 -13.97
N GLU A 124 9.98 -31.31 -13.03
CA GLU A 124 8.78 -31.23 -12.19
C GLU A 124 8.96 -30.16 -11.09
N ASN A 125 7.88 -29.47 -10.72
CA ASN A 125 7.91 -28.50 -9.63
C ASN A 125 8.23 -29.18 -8.29
N GLY A 126 9.31 -28.76 -7.62
CA GLY A 126 9.85 -29.42 -6.43
C GLY A 126 10.65 -30.70 -6.75
N GLY A 127 10.85 -31.02 -8.02
CA GLY A 127 11.71 -32.11 -8.49
C GLY A 127 13.19 -31.73 -8.45
N SER A 128 14.05 -32.71 -8.70
CA SER A 128 15.50 -32.50 -8.73
C SER A 128 16.21 -33.33 -9.81
N LEU A 129 17.42 -32.90 -10.17
CA LEU A 129 18.32 -33.55 -11.11
C LEU A 129 19.75 -33.56 -10.54
N SER A 130 20.29 -34.75 -10.30
CA SER A 130 21.68 -34.91 -9.85
C SER A 130 22.65 -34.89 -11.05
N LEU A 131 23.69 -34.06 -10.92
CA LEU A 131 24.81 -33.98 -11.85
C LEU A 131 26.03 -34.77 -11.39
N GLY A 132 26.02 -35.27 -10.15
CA GLY A 132 27.17 -35.85 -9.47
C GLY A 132 27.21 -35.31 -8.03
N SER A 133 28.22 -34.51 -7.74
CA SER A 133 28.35 -33.75 -6.48
C SER A 133 27.35 -32.58 -6.34
N HIS A 134 26.81 -32.10 -7.45
CA HIS A 134 25.80 -31.04 -7.54
C HIS A 134 24.41 -31.61 -7.78
N THR A 135 23.40 -30.94 -7.22
CA THR A 135 21.99 -31.29 -7.42
C THR A 135 21.17 -30.04 -7.72
N LEU A 136 20.49 -30.05 -8.87
CA LEU A 136 19.58 -29.00 -9.30
C LEU A 136 18.18 -29.29 -8.76
N ASN A 137 17.54 -28.30 -8.16
CA ASN A 137 16.18 -28.37 -7.64
C ASN A 137 15.31 -27.35 -8.38
N PHE A 138 14.18 -27.78 -8.92
CA PHE A 138 13.37 -26.94 -9.79
C PHE A 138 12.19 -26.35 -9.04
N VAL A 139 11.99 -25.04 -9.17
CA VAL A 139 10.86 -24.32 -8.57
C VAL A 139 10.15 -23.54 -9.66
N TYR A 140 8.87 -23.81 -9.85
CA TYR A 140 8.08 -23.10 -10.86
C TYR A 140 7.87 -21.64 -10.47
N ALA A 141 8.00 -20.75 -11.45
CA ALA A 141 7.85 -19.31 -11.32
C ALA A 141 6.89 -18.75 -12.39
N PRO A 142 5.66 -19.29 -12.54
CA PRO A 142 4.79 -18.93 -13.65
C PRO A 142 4.37 -17.46 -13.57
N MET A 143 4.41 -16.79 -14.73
CA MET A 143 4.19 -15.35 -14.88
C MET A 143 5.24 -14.49 -14.17
N VAL A 144 6.47 -15.00 -14.02
CA VAL A 144 7.63 -14.21 -13.57
C VAL A 144 8.71 -14.24 -14.66
N HIS A 145 8.50 -13.65 -15.84
CA HIS A 145 7.28 -12.95 -16.31
C HIS A 145 6.44 -13.76 -17.29
N TRP A 146 6.97 -14.86 -17.84
CA TRP A 146 6.25 -15.74 -18.77
C TRP A 146 5.64 -17.00 -18.10
N PRO A 147 4.65 -17.65 -18.73
CA PRO A 147 3.87 -18.71 -18.09
C PRO A 147 4.62 -20.02 -17.84
N GLU A 148 5.75 -20.27 -18.49
CA GLU A 148 6.58 -21.48 -18.42
C GLU A 148 7.76 -21.38 -17.47
N VAL A 149 8.07 -20.17 -16.98
CA VAL A 149 9.30 -19.89 -16.26
C VAL A 149 9.46 -20.79 -15.03
N MET A 150 10.69 -21.25 -14.82
CA MET A 150 11.15 -21.88 -13.58
C MET A 150 12.45 -21.25 -13.12
N VAL A 151 12.74 -21.36 -11.82
CA VAL A 151 14.06 -21.08 -11.25
C VAL A 151 14.70 -22.39 -10.81
N THR A 152 16.04 -22.43 -10.82
CA THR A 152 16.81 -23.63 -10.48
C THR A 152 17.74 -23.35 -9.33
N TYR A 153 17.62 -24.11 -8.24
CA TYR A 153 18.51 -24.00 -7.08
C TYR A 153 19.52 -25.16 -7.07
N GLU A 154 20.80 -24.84 -7.08
CA GLU A 154 21.90 -25.78 -6.92
C GLU A 154 22.29 -25.90 -5.43
N SER A 155 22.21 -27.12 -4.90
CA SER A 155 22.32 -27.38 -3.46
C SER A 155 23.71 -27.22 -2.86
N SER A 156 24.77 -27.58 -3.58
CA SER A 156 26.11 -27.77 -3.01
C SER A 156 26.87 -26.45 -2.82
N GLU A 157 26.82 -25.57 -3.82
CA GLU A 157 27.38 -24.22 -3.79
C GLU A 157 26.33 -23.14 -3.49
N LYS A 158 25.07 -23.55 -3.24
CA LYS A 158 23.98 -22.68 -2.76
C LYS A 158 23.61 -21.56 -3.74
N VAL A 159 23.56 -21.90 -5.02
CA VAL A 159 23.35 -20.95 -6.11
C VAL A 159 21.91 -21.03 -6.63
N LEU A 160 21.22 -19.90 -6.67
CA LEU A 160 19.91 -19.77 -7.34
C LEU A 160 20.11 -19.20 -8.74
N PHE A 161 19.86 -20.00 -9.77
CA PHE A 161 19.64 -19.49 -11.13
C PHE A 161 18.21 -18.99 -11.22
N SER A 162 18.03 -17.69 -11.40
CA SER A 162 16.75 -17.00 -11.12
C SER A 162 15.93 -16.66 -12.35
N ALA A 163 16.29 -17.18 -13.53
CA ALA A 163 15.80 -16.69 -14.81
C ALA A 163 15.95 -15.15 -14.86
N ASP A 164 14.93 -14.42 -15.31
CA ASP A 164 14.90 -12.94 -15.32
C ASP A 164 14.79 -12.31 -13.93
N GLY A 165 14.39 -13.10 -12.94
CA GLY A 165 14.34 -12.65 -11.56
C GLY A 165 15.72 -12.13 -11.13
N PHE A 166 15.73 -11.02 -10.40
CA PHE A 166 16.91 -10.30 -9.90
C PHE A 166 17.81 -9.65 -10.96
N GLY A 167 17.40 -9.64 -12.22
CA GLY A 167 18.12 -8.96 -13.29
C GLY A 167 18.07 -7.43 -13.22
N LYS A 168 18.92 -6.79 -14.03
CA LYS A 168 18.91 -5.35 -14.31
C LYS A 168 19.24 -5.10 -15.79
N PHE A 169 18.87 -3.92 -16.30
CA PHE A 169 19.41 -3.43 -17.55
C PHE A 169 20.92 -3.09 -17.42
N GLY A 170 21.67 -3.17 -18.51
CA GLY A 170 23.11 -2.87 -18.56
C GLY A 170 24.00 -4.09 -18.79
N ALA A 171 25.09 -3.89 -19.53
CA ALA A 171 26.13 -4.89 -19.75
C ALA A 171 27.02 -5.09 -18.51
N LEU A 172 27.67 -6.26 -18.39
CA LEU A 172 28.49 -6.62 -17.22
C LEU A 172 29.84 -5.89 -17.14
N ASP A 173 30.31 -5.34 -18.25
CA ASP A 173 31.56 -4.60 -18.36
C ASP A 173 31.40 -3.09 -18.11
N VAL A 174 30.20 -2.66 -17.70
CA VAL A 174 29.90 -1.30 -17.26
C VAL A 174 29.66 -1.29 -15.75
N GLU A 175 30.37 -0.40 -15.04
CA GLU A 175 30.22 -0.23 -13.59
C GLU A 175 29.04 0.69 -13.27
N GLU A 176 27.98 0.15 -12.68
CA GLU A 176 26.80 0.90 -12.26
C GLU A 176 26.09 0.22 -11.08
N ASP A 177 25.40 1.02 -10.26
CA ASP A 177 24.64 0.52 -9.11
C ASP A 177 23.48 -0.37 -9.57
N TRP A 178 23.24 -1.46 -8.83
CA TRP A 178 22.17 -2.42 -9.17
C TRP A 178 20.77 -1.81 -9.02
N ASP A 179 20.51 -1.08 -7.93
CA ASP A 179 19.15 -0.68 -7.51
C ASP A 179 18.33 0.03 -8.58
N ASP A 180 18.93 0.99 -9.29
CA ASP A 180 18.16 1.87 -10.18
C ASP A 180 17.79 1.19 -11.49
N GLU A 181 18.72 0.48 -12.15
CA GLU A 181 18.38 -0.29 -13.35
C GLU A 181 17.65 -1.59 -13.02
N ALA A 182 17.85 -2.19 -11.83
CA ALA A 182 17.07 -3.34 -11.39
C ALA A 182 15.62 -2.96 -11.09
N ARG A 183 15.37 -1.78 -10.49
CA ARG A 183 13.99 -1.28 -10.31
C ARG A 183 13.34 -1.01 -11.66
N ARG A 184 14.05 -0.34 -12.58
CA ARG A 184 13.56 -0.07 -13.93
C ARG A 184 13.25 -1.37 -14.69
N TYR A 185 14.13 -2.36 -14.60
CA TYR A 185 13.95 -3.70 -15.16
C TYR A 185 12.74 -4.40 -14.53
N TYR A 186 12.71 -4.53 -13.20
CA TYR A 186 11.62 -5.21 -12.49
C TYR A 186 10.27 -4.58 -12.81
N ILE A 187 10.14 -3.25 -12.72
CA ILE A 187 8.88 -2.56 -12.99
C ILE A 187 8.51 -2.68 -14.47
N GLY A 188 9.47 -2.53 -15.38
CA GLY A 188 9.27 -2.67 -16.82
C GLY A 188 8.71 -4.04 -17.21
N ILE A 189 9.40 -5.10 -16.77
CA ILE A 189 9.19 -6.49 -17.24
C ILE A 189 8.17 -7.24 -16.37
N VAL A 190 8.40 -7.29 -15.05
CA VAL A 190 7.65 -8.16 -14.13
C VAL A 190 6.61 -7.41 -13.29
N GLY A 191 6.64 -6.08 -13.28
CA GLY A 191 5.94 -5.24 -12.29
C GLY A 191 4.44 -5.53 -12.11
N LYS A 192 3.77 -6.02 -13.16
CA LYS A 192 2.37 -6.46 -13.13
C LYS A 192 2.10 -7.69 -12.26
N TYR A 193 3.09 -8.57 -12.11
CA TYR A 193 2.96 -9.90 -11.52
C TYR A 193 3.48 -9.98 -10.08
N GLY A 194 3.37 -8.87 -9.32
CA GLY A 194 3.77 -8.82 -7.92
C GLY A 194 3.28 -10.00 -7.04
N PRO A 195 2.01 -10.44 -7.12
CA PRO A 195 1.54 -11.61 -6.36
C PRO A 195 2.26 -12.92 -6.70
N GLN A 196 2.63 -13.12 -7.97
CA GLN A 196 3.38 -14.28 -8.43
C GLN A 196 4.82 -14.24 -7.92
N VAL A 197 5.46 -13.07 -7.97
CA VAL A 197 6.78 -12.85 -7.37
C VAL A 197 6.76 -13.14 -5.86
N GLN A 198 5.75 -12.64 -5.12
CA GLN A 198 5.60 -12.95 -3.69
C GLN A 198 5.43 -14.45 -3.42
N SER A 199 4.71 -15.15 -4.30
CA SER A 199 4.53 -16.61 -4.20
C SER A 199 5.85 -17.35 -4.43
N LEU A 200 6.64 -16.91 -5.41
CA LEU A 200 7.98 -17.43 -5.68
C LEU A 200 8.92 -17.19 -4.51
N LEU A 201 8.99 -15.95 -3.99
CA LEU A 201 9.83 -15.61 -2.83
C LEU A 201 9.47 -16.46 -1.60
N LYS A 202 8.18 -16.75 -1.40
CA LYS A 202 7.72 -17.65 -0.33
C LYS A 202 8.16 -19.10 -0.55
N ALA A 203 8.13 -19.59 -1.79
CA ALA A 203 8.60 -20.94 -2.13
C ALA A 203 10.13 -21.06 -1.96
N ALA A 204 10.87 -20.01 -2.32
CA ALA A 204 12.32 -19.95 -2.21
C ALA A 204 12.83 -19.69 -0.78
N ALA A 205 11.97 -19.21 0.14
CA ALA A 205 12.37 -18.84 1.51
C ALA A 205 12.94 -19.99 2.35
N GLY A 206 12.69 -21.25 1.96
CA GLY A 206 13.26 -22.43 2.61
C GLY A 206 14.64 -22.86 2.08
N LEU A 207 15.13 -22.21 1.02
CA LEU A 207 16.41 -22.51 0.40
C LEU A 207 17.54 -21.72 1.07
N ASP A 208 18.68 -22.38 1.29
CA ASP A 208 19.88 -21.75 1.82
C ASP A 208 20.68 -21.12 0.68
N ILE A 209 20.28 -19.94 0.24
CA ILE A 209 20.87 -19.26 -0.94
C ILE A 209 22.07 -18.42 -0.49
N SER A 210 23.21 -18.60 -1.15
CA SER A 210 24.43 -17.79 -0.97
C SER A 210 24.73 -16.89 -2.17
N MET A 211 24.14 -17.19 -3.33
CA MET A 211 24.35 -16.43 -4.57
C MET A 211 23.12 -16.52 -5.49
N ILE A 212 22.83 -15.46 -6.22
CA ILE A 212 21.77 -15.41 -7.24
C ILE A 212 22.40 -15.09 -8.61
N CYS A 213 22.10 -15.92 -9.60
CA CYS A 213 22.60 -15.86 -10.96
C CYS A 213 21.43 -15.56 -11.93
N PRO A 214 21.16 -14.28 -12.22
CA PRO A 214 20.09 -13.88 -13.15
C PRO A 214 20.50 -14.07 -14.62
N LEU A 215 19.52 -14.03 -15.53
CA LEU A 215 19.75 -14.03 -16.98
C LEU A 215 20.20 -12.67 -17.54
N HIS A 216 20.07 -11.60 -16.78
CA HIS A 216 20.63 -10.28 -17.09
C HIS A 216 21.29 -9.63 -15.88
N GLY A 217 22.31 -8.81 -16.11
CA GLY A 217 23.00 -8.07 -15.05
C GLY A 217 23.91 -8.97 -14.19
N PRO A 218 24.50 -8.42 -13.12
CA PRO A 218 25.55 -9.07 -12.37
C PRO A 218 25.04 -10.24 -11.53
N VAL A 219 25.95 -11.17 -11.25
CA VAL A 219 25.76 -12.17 -10.19
C VAL A 219 25.70 -11.48 -8.83
N LEU A 220 24.65 -11.78 -8.07
CA LEU A 220 24.38 -11.15 -6.78
C LEU A 220 24.88 -12.04 -5.64
N LYS A 221 25.77 -11.49 -4.82
CA LYS A 221 26.37 -12.15 -3.65
C LYS A 221 26.58 -11.15 -2.50
N ASP A 222 26.95 -11.66 -1.33
CA ASP A 222 27.29 -10.94 -0.09
C ASP A 222 26.14 -10.18 0.61
N ASN A 223 25.28 -9.48 -0.14
CA ASN A 223 24.17 -8.68 0.41
C ASN A 223 22.78 -9.16 -0.06
N LEU A 224 22.53 -10.46 0.05
CA LEU A 224 21.25 -11.04 -0.38
C LEU A 224 20.03 -10.46 0.33
N GLY A 225 20.20 -10.03 1.60
CA GLY A 225 19.13 -9.38 2.36
C GLY A 225 18.58 -8.14 1.66
N HIS A 226 19.46 -7.31 1.08
CA HIS A 226 19.08 -6.12 0.33
C HIS A 226 18.30 -6.45 -0.95
N TYR A 227 18.79 -7.36 -1.78
CA TYR A 227 18.12 -7.72 -3.04
C TYR A 227 16.73 -8.32 -2.79
N LEU A 228 16.61 -9.19 -1.78
CA LEU A 228 15.34 -9.78 -1.35
C LEU A 228 14.37 -8.73 -0.78
N GLU A 229 14.88 -7.77 -0.01
CA GLU A 229 14.09 -6.64 0.49
C GLU A 229 13.50 -5.83 -0.67
N LYS A 230 14.32 -5.46 -1.65
CA LYS A 230 13.88 -4.69 -2.84
C LYS A 230 12.79 -5.43 -3.61
N TYR A 231 13.02 -6.70 -3.93
CA TYR A 231 12.01 -7.53 -4.61
C TYR A 231 10.72 -7.64 -3.78
N LYS A 232 10.80 -7.77 -2.46
CA LYS A 232 9.63 -7.80 -1.58
C LYS A 232 8.86 -6.48 -1.62
N ILE A 233 9.55 -5.34 -1.55
CA ILE A 233 8.95 -4.01 -1.65
C ILE A 233 8.22 -3.88 -3.00
N TRP A 234 8.91 -4.10 -4.11
CA TRP A 234 8.38 -3.91 -5.46
C TRP A 234 7.20 -4.84 -5.75
N SER A 235 7.31 -6.12 -5.41
CA SER A 235 6.23 -7.10 -5.64
C SER A 235 5.02 -6.95 -4.74
N SER A 236 5.18 -6.34 -3.56
CA SER A 236 4.04 -5.93 -2.71
C SER A 236 3.43 -4.57 -3.12
N TYR A 237 4.02 -3.87 -4.09
CA TYR A 237 3.67 -2.51 -4.48
C TYR A 237 3.84 -1.49 -3.35
N ALA A 238 4.69 -1.80 -2.38
CA ALA A 238 4.99 -0.91 -1.26
C ALA A 238 5.78 0.32 -1.73
N VAL A 239 5.84 1.32 -0.87
CA VAL A 239 6.67 2.50 -1.09
C VAL A 239 8.12 2.13 -0.79
N GLU A 240 9.02 2.37 -1.73
CA GLU A 240 10.45 2.12 -1.54
C GLU A 240 11.15 3.30 -0.85
N SER A 241 10.73 4.53 -1.15
CA SER A 241 11.38 5.73 -0.62
C SER A 241 10.35 6.81 -0.27
N GLU A 242 10.63 7.53 0.82
CA GLU A 242 9.89 8.73 1.17
C GLU A 242 10.14 9.84 0.14
N GLY A 243 9.07 10.50 -0.28
CA GLY A 243 9.14 11.57 -1.27
C GLY A 243 7.86 11.73 -2.09
N ILE A 244 7.89 12.74 -2.97
CA ILE A 244 6.80 13.08 -3.86
C ILE A 244 7.35 13.18 -5.29
N MET A 245 6.72 12.46 -6.22
CA MET A 245 6.96 12.63 -7.64
C MET A 245 5.92 13.59 -8.23
N ILE A 246 6.34 14.50 -9.10
CA ILE A 246 5.48 15.31 -9.95
C ILE A 246 5.75 14.93 -11.40
N ALA A 247 4.80 14.26 -12.05
CA ALA A 247 4.86 13.96 -13.47
C ALA A 247 4.03 15.01 -14.22
N TYR A 248 4.60 15.63 -15.26
CA TYR A 248 3.90 16.68 -15.97
C TYR A 248 4.11 16.68 -17.49
N THR A 249 3.19 17.35 -18.18
CA THR A 249 3.38 17.79 -19.57
C THR A 249 3.01 19.27 -19.69
N SER A 250 3.74 20.03 -20.51
CA SER A 250 3.46 21.46 -20.70
C SER A 250 3.65 21.90 -22.15
N VAL A 251 2.57 22.36 -22.79
CA VAL A 251 2.59 22.84 -24.17
C VAL A 251 3.12 24.27 -24.28
N TYR A 252 2.63 25.17 -23.40
CA TYR A 252 2.93 26.61 -23.44
C TYR A 252 3.65 27.12 -22.17
N GLY A 253 4.17 26.22 -21.33
CA GLY A 253 4.99 26.57 -20.17
C GLY A 253 4.25 26.88 -18.87
N HIS A 254 2.97 27.25 -18.88
CA HIS A 254 2.25 27.59 -17.63
C HIS A 254 2.05 26.40 -16.68
N THR A 255 1.82 25.19 -17.20
CA THR A 255 1.79 23.98 -16.35
C THR A 255 3.16 23.72 -15.72
N ARG A 256 4.25 23.90 -16.48
CA ARG A 256 5.62 23.78 -15.97
C ARG A 256 5.89 24.80 -14.85
N GLN A 257 5.52 26.06 -15.04
CA GLN A 257 5.65 27.09 -14.01
C GLN A 257 4.91 26.73 -12.71
N ALA A 258 3.70 26.16 -12.81
CA ALA A 258 2.94 25.70 -11.65
C ALA A 258 3.63 24.52 -10.94
N VAL A 259 4.18 23.58 -11.71
CA VAL A 259 4.92 22.41 -11.20
C VAL A 259 6.22 22.83 -10.51
N GLU A 260 6.98 23.75 -11.08
CA GLU A 260 8.21 24.29 -10.48
C GLU A 260 7.90 24.98 -9.15
N LEU A 261 6.84 25.81 -9.11
CA LEU A 261 6.38 26.46 -7.89
C LEU A 261 5.91 25.45 -6.82
N LEU A 262 5.16 24.41 -7.20
CA LEU A 262 4.76 23.35 -6.28
C LEU A 262 5.99 22.63 -5.73
N ALA A 263 6.96 22.28 -6.58
CA ALA A 263 8.18 21.60 -6.16
C ALA A 263 8.97 22.43 -5.13
N GLU A 264 9.06 23.74 -5.30
CA GLU A 264 9.65 24.65 -4.31
C GLU A 264 8.90 24.63 -2.97
N LYS A 265 7.56 24.71 -3.01
CA LYS A 265 6.72 24.65 -1.80
C LYS A 265 6.83 23.33 -1.05
N LEU A 266 6.88 22.20 -1.78
CA LEU A 266 7.05 20.88 -1.16
C LEU A 266 8.40 20.79 -0.44
N ARG A 267 9.48 21.30 -1.05
CA ARG A 267 10.81 21.34 -0.43
C ARG A 267 10.81 22.23 0.80
N SER A 268 10.22 23.43 0.74
CA SER A 268 10.18 24.35 1.88
C SER A 268 9.34 23.84 3.05
N LYS A 269 8.35 22.97 2.79
CA LYS A 269 7.54 22.27 3.80
C LYS A 269 8.16 20.95 4.28
N GLY A 270 9.44 20.71 3.98
CA GLY A 270 10.20 19.60 4.54
C GLY A 270 10.01 18.26 3.84
N CYS A 271 9.54 18.24 2.59
CA CYS A 271 9.51 17.00 1.81
C CYS A 271 10.96 16.47 1.61
N PRO A 272 11.26 15.21 1.97
CA PRO A 272 12.62 14.67 1.93
C PRO A 272 13.16 14.54 0.51
N LYS A 273 12.29 14.27 -0.46
CA LYS A 273 12.65 14.15 -1.88
C LYS A 273 11.49 14.62 -2.76
N VAL A 274 11.80 15.52 -3.68
CA VAL A 274 10.87 15.96 -4.73
C VAL A 274 11.48 15.62 -6.09
N VAL A 275 10.85 14.72 -6.83
CA VAL A 275 11.22 14.35 -8.20
C VAL A 275 10.24 15.04 -9.15
N VAL A 276 10.76 15.72 -10.16
CA VAL A 276 9.96 16.39 -11.19
C VAL A 276 10.33 15.77 -12.53
N CYS A 277 9.33 15.29 -13.28
CA CYS A 277 9.52 14.58 -14.53
C CYS A 277 8.68 15.21 -15.65
N ASP A 278 9.34 15.71 -16.69
CA ASP A 278 8.72 16.15 -17.94
C ASP A 278 8.52 14.95 -18.87
N LEU A 279 7.30 14.42 -18.89
CA LEU A 279 6.95 13.19 -19.60
C LEU A 279 7.13 13.30 -21.11
N ALA A 280 7.22 14.50 -21.67
CA ALA A 280 7.44 14.71 -23.11
C ALA A 280 8.93 14.75 -23.49
N ARG A 281 9.85 14.68 -22.52
CA ARG A 281 11.29 14.89 -22.71
C ARG A 281 12.16 13.83 -22.06
N GLU A 282 11.68 13.21 -21.00
CA GLU A 282 12.40 12.21 -20.23
C GLU A 282 12.01 10.78 -20.65
N ASP A 283 12.83 9.80 -20.24
CA ASP A 283 12.55 8.39 -20.46
C ASP A 283 11.29 7.96 -19.69
N MET A 284 10.29 7.48 -20.43
CA MET A 284 9.01 7.02 -19.88
C MET A 284 9.20 5.87 -18.88
N ALA A 285 10.10 4.91 -19.15
CA ALA A 285 10.36 3.81 -18.22
C ALA A 285 10.96 4.32 -16.90
N LYS A 286 11.83 5.34 -16.96
CA LYS A 286 12.38 6.01 -15.78
C LYS A 286 11.31 6.83 -15.03
N ALA A 287 10.39 7.46 -15.74
CA ALA A 287 9.25 8.12 -15.09
C ALA A 287 8.38 7.11 -14.34
N VAL A 288 8.07 5.98 -15.00
CA VAL A 288 7.23 4.91 -14.45
C VAL A 288 7.87 4.30 -13.19
N GLU A 289 9.15 3.92 -13.22
CA GLU A 289 9.79 3.36 -12.03
C GLU A 289 9.87 4.36 -10.86
N ASN A 290 10.08 5.65 -11.13
CA ASN A 290 10.00 6.70 -10.10
C ASN A 290 8.61 6.78 -9.47
N ALA A 291 7.53 6.63 -10.24
CA ALA A 291 6.17 6.65 -9.71
C ALA A 291 5.93 5.49 -8.73
N PHE A 292 6.48 4.31 -9.01
CA PHE A 292 6.41 3.16 -8.11
C PHE A 292 7.29 3.34 -6.86
N ARG A 293 8.41 4.06 -6.95
CA ARG A 293 9.33 4.31 -5.83
C ARG A 293 8.70 5.10 -4.68
N TYR A 294 7.93 6.14 -4.98
CA TYR A 294 7.39 7.08 -4.00
C TYR A 294 5.92 6.82 -3.65
N GLY A 295 5.50 7.20 -2.44
CA GLY A 295 4.12 7.03 -1.96
C GLY A 295 3.12 8.07 -2.47
N LYS A 296 3.62 9.19 -2.99
CA LYS A 296 2.84 10.37 -3.38
C LYS A 296 3.19 10.78 -4.81
N LEU A 297 2.18 10.96 -5.65
CA LEU A 297 2.30 11.33 -7.07
C LEU A 297 1.44 12.55 -7.36
N VAL A 298 1.96 13.53 -8.08
CA VAL A 298 1.19 14.64 -8.64
C VAL A 298 1.21 14.53 -10.15
N LEU A 299 0.03 14.54 -10.77
CA LEU A 299 -0.13 14.52 -12.23
C LEU A 299 -0.55 15.90 -12.71
N ALA A 300 0.24 16.49 -13.60
CA ALA A 300 0.00 17.83 -14.10
C ALA A 300 -0.05 17.87 -15.63
N THR A 301 -1.21 18.11 -16.22
CA THR A 301 -1.34 18.11 -17.68
C THR A 301 -2.40 19.10 -18.18
N THR A 302 -2.41 19.32 -19.49
CA THR A 302 -3.46 20.09 -20.16
C THR A 302 -4.57 19.20 -20.64
N THR A 303 -5.79 19.74 -20.68
CA THR A 303 -6.87 19.18 -21.49
C THR A 303 -6.45 19.27 -22.96
N TYR A 304 -6.52 18.14 -23.67
CA TYR A 304 -6.09 18.01 -25.06
C TYR A 304 -7.06 17.10 -25.81
N ASN A 305 -7.68 17.61 -26.88
CA ASN A 305 -8.68 16.89 -27.68
C ASN A 305 -9.80 16.24 -26.84
N ALA A 306 -10.36 17.00 -25.90
CA ALA A 306 -11.35 16.54 -24.91
C ALA A 306 -10.88 15.36 -24.01
N GLY A 307 -9.59 15.04 -24.04
CA GLY A 307 -8.91 14.11 -23.14
C GLY A 307 -7.71 14.78 -22.46
N ILE A 308 -6.62 14.03 -22.30
CA ILE A 308 -5.34 14.50 -21.76
C ILE A 308 -4.23 14.39 -22.81
N PHE A 309 -3.14 15.12 -22.55
CA PHE A 309 -1.97 15.11 -23.45
C PHE A 309 -1.40 13.69 -23.63
N PRO A 310 -0.96 13.30 -24.85
CA PRO A 310 -0.56 11.91 -25.16
C PRO A 310 0.42 11.30 -24.15
N PHE A 311 1.56 11.94 -23.88
CA PHE A 311 2.54 11.42 -22.92
C PHE A 311 2.01 11.23 -21.49
N MET A 312 1.03 12.03 -21.05
CA MET A 312 0.39 11.80 -19.74
C MET A 312 -0.53 10.57 -19.77
N ARG A 313 -1.22 10.36 -20.90
CA ARG A 313 -2.05 9.16 -21.10
C ARG A 313 -1.19 7.91 -21.08
N ASP A 314 -0.13 7.90 -21.88
CA ASP A 314 0.80 6.76 -22.00
C ASP A 314 1.44 6.45 -20.63
N PHE A 315 1.83 7.48 -19.89
CA PHE A 315 2.35 7.33 -18.53
C PHE A 315 1.33 6.64 -17.60
N ILE A 316 0.08 7.12 -17.55
CA ILE A 316 -0.95 6.51 -16.69
C ILE A 316 -1.31 5.09 -17.16
N GLU A 317 -1.32 4.83 -18.46
CA GLU A 317 -1.52 3.48 -19.01
C GLU A 317 -0.41 2.53 -18.56
N HIS A 318 0.85 2.95 -18.64
CA HIS A 318 1.99 2.18 -18.12
C HIS A 318 1.94 1.89 -16.62
N LEU A 319 1.42 2.83 -15.82
CA LEU A 319 1.20 2.60 -14.38
C LEU A 319 0.08 1.58 -14.15
N THR A 320 -1.07 1.81 -14.77
CA THR A 320 -2.28 1.01 -14.51
C THR A 320 -2.20 -0.41 -15.07
N GLU A 321 -1.50 -0.63 -16.19
CA GLU A 321 -1.24 -1.97 -16.72
C GLU A 321 -0.32 -2.81 -15.82
N ARG A 322 0.52 -2.13 -15.02
CA ARG A 322 1.41 -2.70 -13.99
C ARG A 322 0.79 -2.70 -12.59
N ASN A 323 -0.53 -2.60 -12.50
CA ASN A 323 -1.27 -2.68 -11.24
C ASN A 323 -0.83 -1.63 -10.20
N TYR A 324 -0.55 -0.39 -10.64
CA TYR A 324 -0.25 0.73 -9.74
C TYR A 324 -1.38 0.95 -8.73
N GLN A 325 -1.05 0.94 -7.44
CA GLN A 325 -2.02 0.92 -6.33
C GLN A 325 -1.41 1.45 -5.03
N SER A 326 -2.26 1.73 -4.04
CA SER A 326 -1.82 2.16 -2.68
C SER A 326 -0.95 3.42 -2.72
N ARG A 327 -1.44 4.47 -3.37
CA ARG A 327 -0.74 5.75 -3.58
C ARG A 327 -1.66 6.92 -3.31
N THR A 328 -1.09 8.03 -2.84
CA THR A 328 -1.79 9.30 -2.76
C THR A 328 -1.54 10.11 -4.03
N ILE A 329 -2.59 10.55 -4.71
CA ILE A 329 -2.49 11.24 -6.00
C ILE A 329 -3.12 12.65 -5.93
N GLY A 330 -2.33 13.65 -6.31
CA GLY A 330 -2.76 15.03 -6.56
C GLY A 330 -2.88 15.35 -8.04
N LEU A 331 -3.79 16.25 -8.41
CA LEU A 331 -4.06 16.59 -9.81
C LEU A 331 -3.95 18.09 -10.07
N ILE A 332 -3.22 18.45 -11.12
CA ILE A 332 -3.16 19.79 -11.67
C ILE A 332 -3.69 19.71 -13.11
N GLU A 333 -4.79 20.40 -13.40
CA GLU A 333 -5.32 20.51 -14.75
C GLU A 333 -5.14 21.90 -15.32
N ASN A 334 -4.74 21.97 -16.59
CA ASN A 334 -4.73 23.20 -17.37
C ASN A 334 -5.76 23.13 -18.51
N GLY A 335 -6.55 24.18 -18.69
CA GLY A 335 -7.53 24.30 -19.78
C GLY A 335 -7.87 25.75 -20.05
N SER A 336 -8.64 26.03 -21.10
CA SER A 336 -8.99 27.42 -21.48
C SER A 336 -10.50 27.68 -21.55
N TRP A 337 -11.31 26.70 -21.97
CA TRP A 337 -12.78 26.88 -22.09
C TRP A 337 -13.60 25.68 -21.63
N ALA A 338 -13.00 24.51 -21.47
CA ALA A 338 -13.66 23.29 -20.98
C ALA A 338 -12.62 22.30 -20.43
N PRO A 339 -12.01 22.57 -19.25
CA PRO A 339 -11.03 21.66 -18.67
C PRO A 339 -11.70 20.32 -18.29
N LEU A 340 -11.06 19.21 -18.66
CA LEU A 340 -11.50 17.84 -18.40
C LEU A 340 -10.38 16.94 -17.88
N ALA A 341 -9.14 17.44 -17.86
CA ALA A 341 -7.97 16.61 -17.61
C ALA A 341 -8.00 15.92 -16.24
N ALA A 342 -8.42 16.60 -15.17
CA ALA A 342 -8.50 15.98 -13.85
C ALA A 342 -9.53 14.85 -13.81
N LYS A 343 -10.68 15.02 -14.47
CA LYS A 343 -11.70 13.98 -14.59
C LYS A 343 -11.17 12.76 -15.34
N VAL A 344 -10.55 12.98 -16.50
CA VAL A 344 -10.01 11.90 -17.33
C VAL A 344 -8.90 11.14 -16.59
N MET A 345 -7.98 11.83 -15.93
CA MET A 345 -6.95 11.18 -15.12
C MET A 345 -7.56 10.32 -14.01
N LYS A 346 -8.58 10.81 -13.28
CA LYS A 346 -9.29 10.00 -12.25
C LYS A 346 -9.92 8.74 -12.83
N GLU A 347 -10.57 8.84 -13.98
CA GLU A 347 -11.22 7.70 -14.65
C GLU A 347 -10.21 6.62 -15.06
N MET A 348 -9.02 7.01 -15.52
CA MET A 348 -7.97 6.05 -15.90
C MET A 348 -7.47 5.21 -14.72
N PHE A 349 -7.47 5.75 -13.49
CA PHE A 349 -7.12 5.00 -12.27
C PHE A 349 -8.31 4.22 -11.64
N SER A 350 -9.48 4.17 -12.29
CA SER A 350 -10.69 3.55 -11.70
C SER A 350 -10.53 2.07 -11.32
N LYS A 351 -9.61 1.35 -11.96
CA LYS A 351 -9.30 -0.06 -11.65
C LYS A 351 -8.16 -0.23 -10.63
N SER A 352 -7.43 0.85 -10.32
CA SER A 352 -6.36 0.83 -9.33
C SER A 352 -6.94 0.72 -7.93
N LYS A 353 -6.30 -0.11 -7.10
CA LYS A 353 -6.73 -0.33 -5.71
C LYS A 353 -6.13 0.72 -4.79
N ASN A 354 -6.88 1.08 -3.75
CA ASN A 354 -6.39 1.91 -2.65
C ASN A 354 -5.72 3.23 -3.08
N ILE A 355 -6.21 3.87 -4.15
CA ILE A 355 -5.78 5.22 -4.51
C ILE A 355 -6.48 6.21 -3.57
N THR A 356 -5.69 7.04 -2.90
CA THR A 356 -6.19 8.18 -2.13
C THR A 356 -6.03 9.44 -2.96
N TRP A 357 -7.13 10.12 -3.27
CA TRP A 357 -7.08 11.40 -3.96
C TRP A 357 -6.90 12.53 -2.96
N LEU A 358 -6.07 13.52 -3.30
CA LEU A 358 -6.08 14.79 -2.58
C LEU A 358 -7.46 15.45 -2.69
N ASN A 359 -7.89 16.11 -1.62
CA ASN A 359 -9.08 16.96 -1.63
C ASN A 359 -8.85 18.16 -2.56
N THR A 360 -7.62 18.69 -2.58
CA THR A 360 -7.26 19.82 -3.43
C THR A 360 -6.95 19.36 -4.86
N THR A 361 -7.70 19.89 -5.84
CA THR A 361 -7.35 19.86 -7.27
C THR A 361 -6.97 21.27 -7.70
N VAL A 362 -5.83 21.41 -8.39
CA VAL A 362 -5.37 22.71 -8.90
C VAL A 362 -5.90 22.91 -10.32
N HIS A 363 -6.53 24.05 -10.55
CA HIS A 363 -7.10 24.43 -11.84
C HIS A 363 -6.36 25.64 -12.41
N ILE A 364 -5.79 25.46 -13.61
CA ILE A 364 -5.10 26.51 -14.36
C ILE A 364 -5.97 26.87 -15.57
N MET A 365 -6.40 28.14 -15.65
CA MET A 365 -7.13 28.67 -16.79
C MET A 365 -6.19 29.44 -17.72
N SER A 366 -5.60 28.71 -18.67
CA SER A 366 -4.57 29.12 -19.63
C SER A 366 -3.22 29.51 -18.98
N ALA A 367 -3.23 30.41 -18.00
CA ALA A 367 -2.04 30.99 -17.37
C ALA A 367 -2.11 30.96 -15.84
N LEU A 368 -0.94 30.91 -15.19
CA LEU A 368 -0.80 30.87 -13.74
C LEU A 368 -1.18 32.21 -13.07
N LYS A 369 -2.29 32.23 -12.32
CA LYS A 369 -2.83 33.42 -11.63
C LYS A 369 -2.73 33.29 -10.11
N ALA A 370 -3.22 34.29 -9.37
CA ALA A 370 -3.09 34.36 -7.91
C ALA A 370 -3.89 33.25 -7.21
N ASP A 371 -5.13 33.02 -7.63
CA ASP A 371 -6.01 31.93 -7.19
C ASP A 371 -5.37 30.54 -7.35
N THR A 372 -4.71 30.29 -8.48
CA THR A 372 -3.96 29.03 -8.69
C THR A 372 -2.79 28.89 -7.70
N ARG A 373 -2.15 29.99 -7.29
CA ARG A 373 -1.04 29.94 -6.31
C ARG A 373 -1.53 29.52 -4.93
N ASP A 374 -2.73 29.95 -4.54
CA ASP A 374 -3.36 29.55 -3.27
C ASP A 374 -3.73 28.06 -3.32
N GLN A 375 -4.25 27.56 -4.45
CA GLN A 375 -4.50 26.12 -4.63
C GLN A 375 -3.21 25.29 -4.55
N LEU A 376 -2.11 25.78 -5.12
CA LEU A 376 -0.80 25.12 -5.02
C LEU A 376 -0.27 25.10 -3.59
N GLU A 377 -0.53 26.14 -2.79
CA GLU A 377 -0.21 26.17 -1.37
C GLU A 377 -1.01 25.10 -0.60
N SER A 378 -2.33 25.07 -0.77
CA SER A 378 -3.21 24.07 -0.14
C SER A 378 -2.82 22.64 -0.51
N MET A 379 -2.50 22.40 -1.79
CA MET A 379 -2.01 21.09 -2.24
C MET A 379 -0.68 20.72 -1.58
N ALA A 380 0.25 21.67 -1.45
CA ALA A 380 1.54 21.42 -0.80
C ALA A 380 1.36 21.13 0.70
N GLU A 381 0.45 21.81 1.38
CA GLU A 381 0.09 21.52 2.78
C GLU A 381 -0.50 20.13 2.96
N GLU A 382 -1.40 19.73 2.06
CA GLU A 382 -2.03 18.41 2.10
C GLU A 382 -0.99 17.29 1.89
N LEU A 383 -0.11 17.44 0.89
CA LEU A 383 0.95 16.48 0.58
C LEU A 383 2.02 16.38 1.68
N CYS A 384 2.37 17.51 2.29
CA CYS A 384 3.41 17.59 3.32
C CYS A 384 2.86 17.53 4.75
N ARG A 385 1.57 17.27 4.96
CA ARG A 385 0.93 17.30 6.29
C ARG A 385 1.71 16.53 7.36
N GLU A 386 2.15 15.32 7.04
CA GLU A 386 2.93 14.47 7.96
C GLU A 386 4.31 15.05 8.23
N TYR A 387 4.99 15.56 7.20
CA TYR A 387 6.31 16.19 7.32
C TYR A 387 6.25 17.47 8.17
N ILE A 388 5.20 18.28 7.98
CA ILE A 388 4.93 19.48 8.79
C ILE A 388 4.64 19.09 10.24
N ALA A 389 3.83 18.06 10.48
CA ALA A 389 3.49 17.60 11.83
C ALA A 389 4.70 17.03 12.59
N GLN A 390 5.70 16.50 11.87
CA GLN A 390 6.95 16.01 12.45
C GLN A 390 8.02 17.12 12.62
N SER A 391 7.86 18.27 11.95
CA SER A 391 8.82 19.37 12.03
C SER A 391 8.89 19.97 13.44
N PRO A 392 10.09 20.11 14.02
CA PRO A 392 10.25 20.77 15.31
C PRO A 392 9.78 22.24 15.30
N GLU A 393 9.90 22.93 14.16
CA GLU A 393 9.58 24.34 13.99
C GLU A 393 8.15 24.58 13.47
N ALA A 394 7.72 23.80 12.47
CA ALA A 394 6.47 24.05 11.75
C ALA A 394 5.24 23.33 12.32
N ALA A 395 5.43 22.33 13.20
CA ALA A 395 4.31 21.58 13.76
C ALA A 395 3.41 22.45 14.65
N ASN A 396 2.08 22.30 14.50
CA ASN A 396 1.14 22.83 15.47
C ASN A 396 1.13 21.96 16.74
N LYS A 397 1.97 22.33 17.72
CA LYS A 397 2.13 21.59 18.99
C LYS A 397 0.93 21.69 19.94
N ASN A 398 -0.10 22.47 19.59
CA ASN A 398 -1.28 22.71 20.42
C ASN A 398 -2.59 22.26 19.75
N ASP A 399 -2.53 21.42 18.70
CA ASP A 399 -3.71 20.83 18.09
C ASP A 399 -4.32 19.76 19.02
N LEU A 400 -5.24 20.18 19.89
CA LEU A 400 -5.95 19.29 20.82
C LEU A 400 -6.85 18.27 20.11
N THR A 401 -7.08 18.39 18.79
CA THR A 401 -7.78 17.33 18.04
C THR A 401 -6.98 16.03 18.00
N ALA A 402 -5.68 16.06 18.32
CA ALA A 402 -4.87 14.87 18.56
C ALA A 402 -5.49 13.96 19.64
N LEU A 403 -6.14 14.53 20.66
CA LEU A 403 -6.84 13.75 21.70
C LEU A 403 -8.02 12.94 21.14
N PHE A 404 -8.65 13.41 20.05
CA PHE A 404 -9.70 12.65 19.36
C PHE A 404 -9.18 11.48 18.53
N ARG A 405 -7.85 11.31 18.43
CA ARG A 405 -7.22 10.13 17.83
C ARG A 405 -7.06 8.99 18.83
N ILE A 406 -7.30 9.23 20.11
CA ILE A 406 -7.43 8.16 21.11
C ILE A 406 -8.74 7.40 20.83
N GLY A 407 -8.65 6.08 20.71
CA GLY A 407 -9.83 5.24 20.48
C GLY A 407 -10.76 5.24 21.68
N TYR A 408 -12.02 5.64 21.46
CA TYR A 408 -13.08 5.59 22.47
C TYR A 408 -14.26 4.77 21.96
N GLY A 409 -14.77 3.85 22.77
CA GLY A 409 -16.12 3.30 22.56
C GLY A 409 -17.19 4.29 23.04
N LEU A 410 -18.44 4.00 22.71
CA LEU A 410 -19.60 4.70 23.24
C LEU A 410 -20.47 3.73 24.03
N TYR A 411 -20.83 4.14 25.23
CA TYR A 411 -21.45 3.28 26.24
C TYR A 411 -22.65 3.99 26.85
N VAL A 412 -23.70 3.24 27.18
CA VAL A 412 -24.72 3.70 28.13
C VAL A 412 -24.37 3.19 29.51
N VAL A 413 -24.03 4.08 30.43
CA VAL A 413 -23.80 3.72 31.83
C VAL A 413 -25.11 3.86 32.59
N THR A 414 -25.59 2.77 33.18
CA THR A 414 -26.86 2.74 33.93
C THR A 414 -26.61 2.73 35.44
N SER A 415 -27.51 3.39 36.17
CA SER A 415 -27.43 3.61 37.62
C SER A 415 -28.84 3.77 38.16
N SER A 416 -29.06 3.47 39.45
CA SER A 416 -30.36 3.66 40.11
C SER A 416 -30.14 4.18 41.52
N ASP A 417 -30.95 5.15 41.95
CA ASP A 417 -30.95 5.67 43.32
C ASP A 417 -31.90 4.90 44.27
N GLY A 418 -32.47 3.79 43.77
CA GLY A 418 -33.47 2.98 44.46
C GLY A 418 -34.91 3.46 44.27
N LYS A 419 -35.12 4.65 43.68
CA LYS A 419 -36.45 5.19 43.30
C LYS A 419 -36.61 5.32 41.80
N ARG A 420 -35.54 5.63 41.07
CA ARG A 420 -35.55 5.85 39.63
C ARG A 420 -34.30 5.26 38.98
N ASP A 421 -34.51 4.53 37.89
CA ASP A 421 -33.44 4.10 37.00
C ASP A 421 -33.02 5.24 36.07
N ASN A 422 -31.71 5.36 35.81
CA ASN A 422 -31.15 6.37 34.94
C ASN A 422 -30.03 5.80 34.05
N GLY A 423 -29.78 6.46 32.93
CA GLY A 423 -28.67 6.17 32.03
C GLY A 423 -28.00 7.44 31.53
N LEU A 424 -26.73 7.35 31.16
CA LEU A 424 -26.05 8.41 30.40
C LEU A 424 -25.10 7.83 29.35
N ILE A 425 -24.82 8.61 28.31
CA ILE A 425 -23.74 8.30 27.37
C ILE A 425 -22.39 8.63 28.01
N VAL A 426 -21.47 7.67 27.97
CA VAL A 426 -20.07 7.80 28.37
C VAL A 426 -19.21 7.31 27.21
N ASN A 427 -18.05 7.94 26.99
CA ASN A 427 -17.05 7.49 26.01
C ASN A 427 -15.72 7.08 26.66
N THR A 428 -15.58 7.30 27.97
CA THR A 428 -14.36 7.03 28.72
C THR A 428 -14.57 5.83 29.64
N VAL A 429 -14.48 4.65 29.05
CA VAL A 429 -14.46 3.36 29.75
C VAL A 429 -13.25 2.58 29.29
N THR A 430 -12.49 2.00 30.22
CA THR A 430 -11.35 1.13 29.88
C THR A 430 -11.14 0.05 30.93
N GLN A 431 -10.67 -1.12 30.51
CA GLN A 431 -10.18 -2.13 31.45
C GLN A 431 -8.80 -1.70 31.94
N VAL A 432 -8.62 -1.65 33.26
CA VAL A 432 -7.37 -1.18 33.89
C VAL A 432 -6.57 -2.30 34.56
N SER A 433 -7.15 -3.49 34.72
CA SER A 433 -6.48 -4.72 35.18
C SER A 433 -7.31 -5.94 34.76
N ASP A 434 -6.64 -7.05 34.45
CA ASP A 434 -7.25 -8.35 34.12
C ASP A 434 -7.18 -9.34 35.30
N ASN A 435 -6.22 -9.18 36.22
CA ASN A 435 -6.09 -10.01 37.43
C ASN A 435 -5.80 -9.18 38.71
N PRO A 436 -6.84 -8.79 39.48
CA PRO A 436 -8.26 -9.04 39.24
C PRO A 436 -8.82 -8.12 38.14
N ASN A 437 -9.94 -8.51 37.52
CA ASN A 437 -10.64 -7.68 36.55
C ASN A 437 -11.07 -6.33 37.17
N ARG A 438 -10.63 -5.24 36.56
CA ARG A 438 -10.98 -3.86 36.93
C ARG A 438 -11.32 -3.02 35.72
N VAL A 439 -12.38 -2.23 35.84
CA VAL A 439 -12.83 -1.29 34.81
C VAL A 439 -12.87 0.11 35.39
N ALA A 440 -12.30 1.09 34.67
CA ALA A 440 -12.41 2.50 34.99
C ALA A 440 -13.50 3.16 34.14
N VAL A 441 -14.35 3.97 34.77
CA VAL A 441 -15.42 4.74 34.12
C VAL A 441 -15.30 6.20 34.56
N ASN A 442 -15.10 7.12 33.61
CA ASN A 442 -15.04 8.56 33.93
C ASN A 442 -16.38 9.22 33.62
N ILE A 443 -16.93 9.91 34.61
CA ILE A 443 -18.24 10.56 34.50
C ILE A 443 -18.12 12.02 34.91
N ASN A 444 -18.65 12.92 34.07
CA ASN A 444 -18.72 14.35 34.38
C ASN A 444 -19.56 14.57 35.65
N LYS A 445 -19.03 15.36 36.59
CA LYS A 445 -19.67 15.62 37.89
C LYS A 445 -21.02 16.34 37.79
N ALA A 446 -21.31 17.02 36.68
CA ALA A 446 -22.62 17.63 36.45
C ALA A 446 -23.74 16.60 36.18
N ASN A 447 -23.38 15.40 35.71
CA ASN A 447 -24.36 14.38 35.36
C ASN A 447 -25.00 13.76 36.61
N TYR A 448 -26.31 13.50 36.53
CA TYR A 448 -27.06 12.88 37.62
C TYR A 448 -26.45 11.55 38.08
N SER A 449 -26.09 10.70 37.10
CA SER A 449 -25.51 9.39 37.37
C SER A 449 -24.20 9.45 38.15
N HIS A 450 -23.40 10.52 38.05
CA HIS A 450 -22.18 10.66 38.85
C HIS A 450 -22.50 10.60 40.34
N HIS A 451 -23.48 11.40 40.78
CA HIS A 451 -23.90 11.45 42.17
C HIS A 451 -24.54 10.14 42.63
N VAL A 452 -25.41 9.56 41.80
CA VAL A 452 -26.08 8.29 42.10
C VAL A 452 -25.04 7.18 42.30
N ILE A 453 -24.11 7.03 41.36
CA ILE A 453 -23.06 6.01 41.42
C ILE A 453 -22.13 6.25 42.61
N LYS A 454 -21.78 7.50 42.90
CA LYS A 454 -20.97 7.84 44.08
C LYS A 454 -21.66 7.47 45.39
N GLN A 455 -22.99 7.52 45.43
CA GLN A 455 -23.80 7.14 46.59
C GLN A 455 -24.00 5.62 46.69
N THR A 456 -24.32 4.94 45.58
CA THR A 456 -24.72 3.53 45.58
C THR A 456 -23.55 2.57 45.41
N GLY A 457 -22.45 3.03 44.81
CA GLY A 457 -21.27 2.22 44.55
C GLY A 457 -21.47 1.15 43.48
N ILE A 458 -22.54 1.20 42.68
CA ILE A 458 -22.80 0.23 41.60
C ILE A 458 -23.21 0.93 40.31
N MET A 459 -22.84 0.33 39.17
CA MET A 459 -23.26 0.77 37.83
C MET A 459 -23.21 -0.39 36.84
N ASN A 460 -23.85 -0.25 35.67
CA ASN A 460 -23.54 -1.10 34.52
C ASN A 460 -22.99 -0.28 33.37
N VAL A 461 -22.07 -0.86 32.61
CA VAL A 461 -21.64 -0.35 31.31
C VAL A 461 -22.33 -1.19 30.23
N ASN A 462 -23.13 -0.54 29.38
CA ASN A 462 -23.75 -1.16 28.22
C ASN A 462 -22.98 -0.70 26.97
N CYS A 463 -22.24 -1.61 26.33
CA CYS A 463 -21.44 -1.32 25.14
C CYS A 463 -22.36 -1.19 23.94
N LEU A 464 -22.51 0.02 23.40
CA LEU A 464 -23.37 0.25 22.24
C LEU A 464 -22.75 -0.43 21.02
N SER A 465 -23.57 -1.07 20.20
CA SER A 465 -23.14 -1.59 18.91
C SER A 465 -23.31 -0.54 17.81
N VAL A 466 -22.68 -0.74 16.65
CA VAL A 466 -22.84 0.12 15.46
C VAL A 466 -24.28 0.22 14.92
N GLU A 467 -25.20 -0.61 15.43
CA GLU A 467 -26.62 -0.58 15.10
C GLU A 467 -27.42 0.43 15.96
N ALA A 468 -26.81 1.03 16.98
CA ALA A 468 -27.48 2.00 17.84
C ALA A 468 -27.88 3.27 17.03
N PRO A 469 -29.20 3.55 16.88
CA PRO A 469 -29.64 4.74 16.15
C PRO A 469 -29.36 6.02 16.94
N PHE A 470 -29.37 7.17 16.25
CA PHE A 470 -29.18 8.48 16.88
C PHE A 470 -30.12 8.73 18.07
N SER A 471 -31.35 8.19 18.04
CA SER A 471 -32.33 8.32 19.12
C SER A 471 -31.89 7.72 20.46
N VAL A 472 -30.95 6.76 20.46
CA VAL A 472 -30.33 6.27 21.71
C VAL A 472 -29.49 7.39 22.36
N PHE A 473 -28.73 8.13 21.55
CA PHE A 473 -27.92 9.26 22.00
C PHE A 473 -28.78 10.45 22.40
N GLU A 474 -29.91 10.68 21.72
CA GLU A 474 -30.88 11.70 22.14
C GLU A 474 -31.46 11.39 23.52
N ASN A 475 -31.89 10.14 23.75
CA ASN A 475 -32.48 9.73 25.02
C ASN A 475 -31.48 9.73 26.18
N PHE A 476 -30.31 9.13 25.98
CA PHE A 476 -29.35 8.96 27.08
C PHE A 476 -28.32 10.10 27.19
N GLY A 477 -28.02 10.80 26.10
CA GLY A 477 -27.00 11.86 26.04
C GLY A 477 -27.54 13.28 26.20
N PHE A 478 -28.73 13.61 25.69
CA PHE A 478 -29.22 15.01 25.65
C PHE A 478 -30.29 15.34 26.69
N GLN A 479 -30.77 14.35 27.44
CA GLN A 479 -31.75 14.55 28.51
C GLN A 479 -31.11 14.42 29.89
N SER A 480 -31.59 15.19 30.87
CA SER A 480 -31.17 15.06 32.26
C SER A 480 -32.00 14.01 32.98
N GLY A 481 -31.34 13.05 33.63
CA GLY A 481 -32.01 12.03 34.46
C GLY A 481 -32.76 12.60 35.68
N ARG A 482 -32.47 13.86 36.05
CA ARG A 482 -33.18 14.56 37.12
C ARG A 482 -34.64 14.83 36.74
N THR A 483 -34.91 15.09 35.47
CA THR A 483 -36.20 15.60 34.99
C THR A 483 -36.91 14.68 34.00
N ALA A 484 -36.23 13.70 33.41
CA ALA A 484 -36.80 12.78 32.43
C ALA A 484 -36.65 11.31 32.86
N ASP A 485 -37.66 10.49 32.54
CA ASP A 485 -37.54 9.04 32.57
C ASP A 485 -36.98 8.55 31.22
N LYS A 486 -35.68 8.22 31.21
CA LYS A 486 -34.96 7.81 30.00
C LYS A 486 -35.26 6.37 29.58
N PHE A 487 -35.94 5.60 30.41
CA PHE A 487 -36.33 4.22 30.12
C PHE A 487 -37.80 4.07 29.76
N ALA A 488 -38.55 5.17 29.69
CA ALA A 488 -39.92 5.18 29.20
C ALA A 488 -40.00 4.50 27.81
N GLY A 489 -40.86 3.48 27.68
CA GLY A 489 -41.03 2.72 26.44
C GLY A 489 -39.97 1.62 26.19
N TRP A 490 -39.01 1.42 27.09
CA TRP A 490 -38.03 0.32 26.99
C TRP A 490 -38.50 -0.91 27.78
N THR A 491 -38.38 -2.09 27.17
CA THR A 491 -38.59 -3.38 27.85
C THR A 491 -37.67 -3.51 29.05
N GLU A 492 -38.23 -3.97 30.17
CA GLU A 492 -37.47 -4.17 31.40
C GLU A 492 -36.58 -5.39 31.32
N VAL A 493 -35.27 -5.16 31.45
CA VAL A 493 -34.25 -6.19 31.64
C VAL A 493 -33.28 -5.70 32.71
N ARG A 494 -32.93 -6.56 33.67
CA ARG A 494 -32.03 -6.24 34.77
C ARG A 494 -30.85 -7.22 34.85
N SER A 495 -29.79 -6.72 35.46
CA SER A 495 -28.57 -7.43 35.84
C SER A 495 -28.66 -7.91 37.29
N ASP A 496 -27.69 -8.69 37.74
CA ASP A 496 -27.68 -9.27 39.07
C ASP A 496 -27.54 -8.21 40.18
N ASN A 497 -26.95 -7.05 39.87
CA ASN A 497 -26.88 -5.91 40.79
C ASN A 497 -28.19 -5.08 40.83
N GLY A 498 -29.23 -5.51 40.12
CA GLY A 498 -30.54 -4.88 40.09
C GLY A 498 -30.67 -3.68 39.15
N LEU A 499 -29.61 -3.26 38.44
CA LEU A 499 -29.67 -2.14 37.51
C LEU A 499 -30.20 -2.56 36.13
N ARG A 500 -30.83 -1.61 35.43
CA ARG A 500 -31.34 -1.79 34.07
C ARG A 500 -30.21 -2.10 33.09
N ILE A 501 -30.48 -3.00 32.15
CA ILE A 501 -29.66 -3.28 30.97
C ILE A 501 -30.45 -2.85 29.73
N LEU A 502 -29.76 -2.38 28.69
CA LEU A 502 -30.39 -2.12 27.40
C LEU A 502 -30.70 -3.46 26.68
N PRO A 503 -31.96 -3.77 26.33
CA PRO A 503 -32.31 -5.04 25.70
C PRO A 503 -31.88 -5.14 24.22
N LYS A 504 -31.48 -4.03 23.60
CA LYS A 504 -31.10 -3.92 22.18
C LYS A 504 -30.07 -2.81 21.98
N TYR A 505 -29.46 -2.79 20.79
CA TYR A 505 -28.42 -1.83 20.38
C TYR A 505 -27.11 -1.92 21.17
N ILE A 506 -26.87 -3.05 21.83
CA ILE A 506 -25.66 -3.32 22.59
C ILE A 506 -25.05 -4.65 22.17
N ASN A 507 -23.73 -4.77 22.25
CA ASN A 507 -23.02 -6.02 22.01
C ASN A 507 -22.49 -6.67 23.30
N ALA A 508 -22.41 -5.91 24.39
CA ALA A 508 -22.03 -6.41 25.70
C ALA A 508 -22.61 -5.56 26.83
N VAL A 509 -22.73 -6.16 28.01
CA VAL A 509 -23.02 -5.46 29.27
C VAL A 509 -22.10 -5.96 30.38
N ILE A 510 -21.63 -5.04 31.21
CA ILE A 510 -20.71 -5.31 32.31
C ILE A 510 -21.26 -4.64 33.57
N SER A 511 -21.57 -5.43 34.60
CA SER A 511 -22.02 -4.94 35.91
C SER A 511 -20.82 -4.72 36.81
N LEU A 512 -20.80 -3.56 37.47
CA LEU A 512 -19.63 -3.03 38.16
C LEU A 512 -19.96 -2.64 39.60
N LYS A 513 -19.00 -2.88 40.49
CA LYS A 513 -19.00 -2.37 41.87
C LYS A 513 -17.79 -1.44 42.07
N VAL A 514 -18.03 -0.24 42.56
CA VAL A 514 -17.01 0.78 42.79
C VAL A 514 -16.11 0.36 43.96
N GLU A 515 -14.81 0.31 43.69
CA GLU A 515 -13.76 0.03 44.69
C GLU A 515 -13.02 1.31 45.07
N GLN A 516 -12.81 2.21 44.11
CA GLN A 516 -12.08 3.46 44.33
C GLN A 516 -12.66 4.60 43.49
N TYR A 517 -12.57 5.81 44.04
CA TYR A 517 -12.92 7.05 43.36
C TYR A 517 -11.71 7.97 43.29
N VAL A 518 -11.44 8.53 42.11
CA VAL A 518 -10.39 9.53 41.88
C VAL A 518 -11.01 10.80 41.30
N ASP A 519 -10.65 11.94 41.87
CA ASP A 519 -11.10 13.25 41.40
C ASP A 519 -10.18 13.78 40.29
N LEU A 520 -10.73 14.06 39.11
CA LEU A 520 -10.01 14.57 37.94
C LEU A 520 -10.48 15.98 37.54
N GLY A 521 -10.99 16.77 38.49
CA GLY A 521 -11.50 18.11 38.23
C GLY A 521 -12.95 18.09 37.74
N SER A 522 -13.18 18.18 36.42
CA SER A 522 -14.55 18.18 35.85
C SER A 522 -15.21 16.80 35.88
N HIS A 523 -14.41 15.74 35.95
CA HIS A 523 -14.85 14.35 35.97
C HIS A 523 -14.43 13.64 37.26
N GLY A 524 -15.19 12.61 37.64
CA GLY A 524 -14.75 11.61 38.60
C GLY A 524 -14.49 10.29 37.90
N MET A 525 -13.37 9.65 38.22
CA MET A 525 -13.03 8.30 37.76
C MET A 525 -13.44 7.28 38.83
N PHE A 526 -14.29 6.34 38.44
CA PHE A 526 -14.68 5.20 39.25
C PHE A 526 -13.88 3.99 38.79
N ILE A 527 -13.05 3.41 39.67
CA ILE A 527 -12.37 2.15 39.43
C ILE A 527 -13.20 1.05 40.10
N CYS A 528 -13.65 0.10 39.30
CA CYS A 528 -14.65 -0.88 39.70
C CYS A 528 -14.15 -2.31 39.54
N SER A 529 -14.58 -3.20 40.45
CA SER A 529 -14.54 -4.64 40.22
C SER A 529 -15.69 -5.06 39.29
N VAL A 530 -15.44 -6.06 38.46
CA VAL A 530 -16.48 -6.67 37.60
C VAL A 530 -17.22 -7.71 38.42
N THR A 531 -18.52 -7.54 38.59
CA THR A 531 -19.38 -8.51 39.29
C THR A 531 -20.11 -9.43 38.34
N GLU A 532 -20.30 -9.00 37.09
CA GLU A 532 -21.02 -9.75 36.05
C GLU A 532 -20.63 -9.21 34.67
N ALA A 533 -20.56 -10.07 33.65
CA ALA A 533 -20.37 -9.66 32.26
C ALA A 533 -21.16 -10.58 31.32
N ARG A 534 -21.79 -10.01 30.29
CA ARG A 534 -22.54 -10.75 29.27
C ARG A 534 -22.18 -10.25 27.87
N VAL A 535 -21.94 -11.18 26.95
CA VAL A 535 -21.90 -10.89 25.50
C VAL A 535 -23.33 -10.98 24.97
N MET A 536 -23.77 -9.95 24.26
CA MET A 536 -25.15 -9.78 23.78
C MET A 536 -25.27 -9.98 22.26
N SER A 537 -24.19 -9.69 21.50
CA SER A 537 -24.11 -9.97 20.06
C SER A 537 -22.65 -9.87 19.56
N ASP A 538 -22.38 -10.43 18.37
CA ASP A 538 -21.07 -10.34 17.69
C ASP A 538 -20.92 -9.05 16.85
N LYS A 539 -21.81 -8.07 17.05
CA LYS A 539 -21.77 -6.80 16.32
C LYS A 539 -20.64 -5.91 16.84
N ASP A 540 -20.01 -5.15 15.95
CA ASP A 540 -18.95 -4.22 16.32
C ASP A 540 -19.42 -3.16 17.33
N THR A 541 -18.50 -2.78 18.22
CA THR A 541 -18.74 -1.72 19.20
C THR A 541 -18.78 -0.36 18.50
N MET A 542 -19.76 0.46 18.86
CA MET A 542 -19.85 1.85 18.47
C MET A 542 -18.62 2.61 18.99
N THR A 543 -17.71 3.00 18.10
CA THR A 543 -16.63 3.92 18.45
C THR A 543 -17.09 5.36 18.30
N TYR A 544 -16.46 6.28 19.02
CA TYR A 544 -16.72 7.71 18.88
C TYR A 544 -16.52 8.18 17.44
N THR A 545 -15.48 7.68 16.77
CA THR A 545 -15.20 7.94 15.35
C THR A 545 -16.32 7.44 14.44
N TYR A 546 -16.79 6.20 14.64
CA TYR A 546 -17.89 5.66 13.84
C TYR A 546 -19.16 6.47 14.03
N TYR A 547 -19.48 6.86 15.28
CA TYR A 547 -20.63 7.71 15.58
C TYR A 547 -20.56 9.05 14.85
N GLN A 548 -19.43 9.76 14.91
CA GLN A 548 -19.26 11.06 14.24
C GLN A 548 -19.43 10.97 12.73
N ASN A 549 -18.93 9.88 12.12
CA ASN A 549 -18.92 9.73 10.67
C ASN A 549 -20.26 9.22 10.10
N ASN A 550 -20.96 8.36 10.85
CA ASN A 550 -22.06 7.55 10.31
C ASN A 550 -23.41 7.71 11.03
N VAL A 551 -23.43 8.14 12.30
CA VAL A 551 -24.65 8.12 13.13
C VAL A 551 -25.10 9.52 13.51
N LYS A 552 -24.17 10.41 13.86
CA LYS A 552 -24.47 11.81 14.17
C LYS A 552 -25.04 12.48 12.90
N PRO A 553 -26.24 13.07 12.95
CA PRO A 553 -26.79 13.81 11.83
C PRO A 553 -25.82 14.91 11.41
N LYS A 554 -25.50 14.94 10.11
CA LYS A 554 -24.73 16.05 9.53
C LYS A 554 -25.65 17.26 9.42
N PRO A 555 -25.23 18.44 9.87
CA PRO A 555 -26.03 19.64 9.71
C PRO A 555 -26.29 19.92 8.23
N GLN A 556 -27.56 20.14 7.85
CA GLN A 556 -27.93 20.55 6.49
C GLN A 556 -27.83 22.07 6.37
N THR A 557 -26.63 22.58 6.13
CA THR A 557 -26.34 24.03 6.07
C THR A 557 -26.51 24.64 4.69
N GLU A 558 -26.64 23.81 3.65
CA GLU A 558 -26.72 24.25 2.25
C GLU A 558 -27.96 25.15 2.02
N GLY A 559 -27.73 26.40 1.60
CA GLY A 559 -28.78 27.38 1.34
C GLY A 559 -29.37 28.07 2.59
N LYS A 560 -28.82 27.82 3.78
CA LYS A 560 -29.32 28.41 5.04
C LYS A 560 -28.38 29.49 5.56
N LYS A 561 -28.94 30.55 6.15
CA LYS A 561 -28.21 31.60 6.87
C LYS A 561 -28.49 31.51 8.36
N GLY A 562 -27.44 31.58 9.18
CA GLY A 562 -27.56 31.62 10.63
C GLY A 562 -26.45 30.86 11.33
N PHE A 563 -26.77 30.14 12.39
CA PHE A 563 -25.81 29.49 13.28
C PHE A 563 -26.16 28.01 13.46
N VAL A 564 -25.16 27.14 13.50
CA VAL A 564 -25.31 25.70 13.72
C VAL A 564 -24.72 25.29 15.07
N CYS A 565 -25.45 24.48 15.82
CA CYS A 565 -24.96 23.91 17.08
C CYS A 565 -23.92 22.81 16.80
N LYS A 566 -22.69 22.99 17.29
CA LYS A 566 -21.57 22.02 17.13
C LYS A 566 -21.88 20.66 17.77
N ILE A 567 -22.74 20.64 18.79
CA ILE A 567 -23.06 19.43 19.57
C ILE A 567 -24.07 18.53 18.84
N CYS A 568 -25.21 19.08 18.41
CA CYS A 568 -26.33 18.29 17.87
C CYS A 568 -26.76 18.66 16.44
N GLY A 569 -26.13 19.67 15.82
CA GLY A 569 -26.44 20.09 14.46
C GLY A 569 -27.73 20.91 14.29
N TYR A 570 -28.36 21.36 15.38
CA TYR A 570 -29.51 22.26 15.31
C TYR A 570 -29.13 23.58 14.63
N ILE A 571 -29.96 24.04 13.70
CA ILE A 571 -29.75 25.29 12.98
C ILE A 571 -30.69 26.36 13.55
N TYR A 572 -30.10 27.45 14.01
CA TYR A 572 -30.78 28.70 14.30
C TYR A 572 -30.69 29.59 13.05
N GLU A 573 -31.81 29.91 12.43
CA GLU A 573 -31.86 30.80 11.25
C GLU A 573 -32.11 32.24 11.71
N GLY A 574 -31.09 33.09 11.63
CA GLY A 574 -31.12 34.48 12.06
C GLY A 574 -29.75 35.16 11.97
N ASP A 575 -29.73 36.48 11.84
CA ASP A 575 -28.50 37.26 11.60
C ASP A 575 -27.59 37.34 12.85
N VAL A 576 -28.17 37.26 14.04
CA VAL A 576 -27.45 37.33 15.33
C VAL A 576 -28.01 36.28 16.27
N LEU A 577 -27.13 35.44 16.84
CA LEU A 577 -27.49 34.48 17.87
C LEU A 577 -27.55 35.19 19.24
N PRO A 578 -28.69 35.17 19.96
CA PRO A 578 -28.77 35.75 21.30
C PRO A 578 -27.79 35.09 22.28
N ASP A 579 -27.13 35.87 23.14
CA ASP A 579 -26.15 35.37 24.11
C ASP A 579 -26.75 34.39 25.13
N ASP A 580 -28.05 34.51 25.40
CA ASP A 580 -28.84 33.64 26.30
C ASP A 580 -29.54 32.50 25.55
N PHE A 581 -29.28 32.31 24.25
CA PHE A 581 -29.91 31.26 23.47
C PHE A 581 -29.49 29.88 23.97
N ILE A 582 -30.49 29.03 24.18
CA ILE A 582 -30.32 27.63 24.59
C ILE A 582 -30.84 26.75 23.47
N CYS A 583 -29.97 25.89 22.93
CA CYS A 583 -30.34 24.94 21.88
C CYS A 583 -31.57 24.13 22.30
N PRO A 584 -32.66 24.12 21.51
CA PRO A 584 -33.88 23.41 21.89
C PRO A 584 -33.69 21.90 21.95
N LEU A 585 -32.72 21.35 21.21
CA LEU A 585 -32.42 19.91 21.16
C LEU A 585 -31.48 19.47 22.29
N CYS A 586 -30.26 20.02 22.38
CA CYS A 586 -29.25 19.53 23.33
C CYS A 586 -29.11 20.38 24.60
N LYS A 587 -29.83 21.50 24.71
CA LYS A 587 -29.81 22.42 25.87
C LYS A 587 -28.45 23.10 26.15
N HIS A 588 -27.52 23.05 25.21
CA HIS A 588 -26.28 23.83 25.24
C HIS A 588 -26.52 25.31 24.89
N GLY A 589 -25.72 26.19 25.47
CA GLY A 589 -25.84 27.64 25.28
C GLY A 589 -25.24 28.15 23.97
N ALA A 590 -25.36 29.46 23.71
CA ALA A 590 -24.91 30.12 22.49
C ALA A 590 -23.41 29.89 22.16
N ALA A 591 -22.55 29.67 23.15
CA ALA A 591 -21.11 29.39 22.97
C ALA A 591 -20.82 28.11 22.16
N ASP A 592 -21.79 27.18 22.10
CA ASP A 592 -21.68 25.93 21.35
C ASP A 592 -22.20 26.02 19.92
N PHE A 593 -22.50 27.23 19.44
CA PHE A 593 -22.88 27.50 18.06
C PHE A 593 -21.72 28.10 17.25
N GLU A 594 -21.77 27.92 15.94
CA GLU A 594 -20.86 28.55 14.99
C GLU A 594 -21.65 29.07 13.78
N PRO A 595 -21.20 30.16 13.13
CA PRO A 595 -21.87 30.70 11.96
C PRO A 595 -21.81 29.72 10.78
N ILE A 596 -22.92 29.63 10.03
CA ILE A 596 -23.00 28.89 8.78
C ILE A 596 -22.30 29.71 7.70
N GLN A 597 -21.25 29.14 7.10
CA GLN A 597 -20.47 29.76 6.02
C GLN A 597 -21.16 29.69 4.66
#